data_AF-A0A7Y4S3U2-F1
#
_entry.id   AF-A0A7Y4S3U2-F1
#
_cell.length_a   1.000
_cell.length_b   1.000
_cell.length_c   1.000
_cell.angle_alpha   90.00
_cell.angle_beta   90.00
_cell.angle_gamma   90.00
#
_symmetry.space_group_name_H-M   'P 1'
#
loop_
_entity.id
_entity.type
_entity.pdbx_description
1 polymer ?
#
loop_
_entity_poly.entity_id
_entity_poly.type
_entity_poly.pdbx_seq_one_letter_code
_entity_poly.pdbx_strand_id
1 'polypeptide(L)'
;MSKEEEKNKPTCFVVMPISDVHGYDSGHFGRVYEHLLRPAIIDAGYTPIRADDTTKTDYIVVGIIQQIVQAEMVVCDFSAKNPNVMYELGIRHAFGKPVTLIKDRKTDKVFDIQGLRYTEYDESLRIDSVQKDVSKISSSIKETAASKVGSINSVVQLAGIKAAEVPAGQTVSADTQLLLSAIATLERRIESQESPQKQQRFFSTANDKTIFSDGTEASLGADVFDGNANLIGTLIDIHPADEKIFIQQPNGKVIPYSAYSIKARGLSTIPF
;
A
#
# COMPACT_ATOMS: atom_id res chain seq x y z
N MET A 1 -38.24 16.47 -13.58
CA MET A 1 -37.98 15.21 -12.87
C MET A 1 -37.74 15.56 -11.40
N SER A 2 -38.45 14.92 -10.49
CA SER A 2 -38.39 15.18 -9.04
C SER A 2 -37.09 14.63 -8.44
N LYS A 3 -36.56 15.29 -7.40
CA LYS A 3 -35.31 14.93 -6.69
C LYS A 3 -35.30 13.51 -6.09
N GLU A 4 -36.43 12.80 -6.03
CA GLU A 4 -36.53 11.43 -5.52
C GLU A 4 -36.17 10.36 -6.56
N GLU A 5 -36.36 10.60 -7.87
CA GLU A 5 -35.98 9.63 -8.93
C GLU A 5 -34.47 9.54 -9.14
N GLU A 6 -33.72 10.57 -8.74
CA GLU A 6 -32.26 10.63 -8.89
C GLU A 6 -31.52 9.71 -7.91
N LYS A 7 -32.15 9.36 -6.78
CA LYS A 7 -31.51 8.63 -5.68
C LYS A 7 -31.43 7.11 -5.89
N ASN A 8 -32.10 6.58 -6.93
CA ASN A 8 -32.23 5.13 -7.18
C ASN A 8 -31.62 4.69 -8.53
N LYS A 9 -30.95 5.58 -9.27
CA LYS A 9 -30.32 5.21 -10.53
C LYS A 9 -29.00 4.46 -10.29
N PRO A 10 -28.70 3.41 -11.08
CA PRO A 10 -27.42 2.73 -11.01
C PRO A 10 -26.27 3.69 -11.34
N THR A 11 -25.10 3.44 -10.76
CA THR A 11 -23.93 4.30 -10.91
C THR A 11 -23.15 3.95 -12.17
N CYS A 12 -22.62 4.98 -12.82
CA CYS A 12 -21.67 4.83 -13.91
C CYS A 12 -20.40 5.62 -13.56
N PHE A 13 -19.34 4.89 -13.24
CA PHE A 13 -18.05 5.49 -12.91
C PHE A 13 -17.27 5.82 -14.19
N VAL A 14 -16.69 7.00 -14.23
CA VAL A 14 -15.95 7.51 -15.39
C VAL A 14 -14.45 7.46 -15.12
N VAL A 15 -13.77 6.62 -15.89
CA VAL A 15 -12.32 6.47 -15.94
C VAL A 15 -11.80 7.26 -17.14
N MET A 16 -11.04 8.32 -16.90
CA MET A 16 -10.54 9.22 -17.95
C MET A 16 -9.31 10.00 -17.50
N PRO A 17 -8.55 10.64 -18.40
CA PRO A 17 -7.47 11.52 -18.00
C PRO A 17 -7.99 12.69 -17.13
N ILE A 18 -7.45 12.82 -15.92
CA ILE A 18 -7.90 13.83 -14.95
C ILE A 18 -7.19 15.17 -15.16
N SER A 19 -5.90 15.13 -15.49
CA SER A 19 -5.06 16.30 -15.71
C SER A 19 -4.95 16.64 -17.20
N ASP A 20 -4.45 17.84 -17.48
CA ASP A 20 -4.02 18.21 -18.82
C ASP A 20 -2.98 17.20 -19.34
N VAL A 21 -3.11 16.82 -20.62
CA VAL A 21 -2.23 15.87 -21.29
C VAL A 21 -1.58 16.56 -22.48
N HIS A 22 -0.29 16.31 -22.71
CA HIS A 22 0.43 16.86 -23.84
C HIS A 22 -0.26 16.51 -25.17
N GLY A 23 -0.41 17.50 -26.05
CA GLY A 23 -1.12 17.35 -27.32
C GLY A 23 -2.62 17.66 -27.25
N TYR A 24 -3.13 18.07 -26.09
CA TYR A 24 -4.50 18.53 -25.89
C TYR A 24 -4.52 19.94 -25.32
N ASP A 25 -5.59 20.67 -25.60
CA ASP A 25 -5.81 21.99 -25.00
C ASP A 25 -6.05 21.85 -23.49
N SER A 26 -5.66 22.88 -22.73
CA SER A 26 -5.92 22.91 -21.29
C SER A 26 -7.43 22.77 -20.99
N GLY A 27 -7.75 21.93 -20.00
CA GLY A 27 -9.11 21.60 -19.59
C GLY A 27 -9.90 20.77 -20.61
N HIS A 28 -9.25 20.21 -21.65
CA HIS A 28 -9.92 19.42 -22.68
C HIS A 28 -10.75 18.28 -22.07
N PHE A 29 -10.16 17.46 -21.22
CA PHE A 29 -10.85 16.32 -20.60
C PHE A 29 -11.96 16.77 -19.62
N GLY A 30 -11.82 17.96 -19.01
CA GLY A 30 -12.93 18.59 -18.30
C GLY A 30 -14.15 18.83 -19.20
N ARG A 31 -13.94 19.36 -20.41
CA ARG A 31 -15.00 19.58 -21.40
C ARG A 31 -15.57 18.28 -21.95
N VAL A 32 -14.72 17.27 -22.20
CA VAL A 32 -15.16 15.92 -22.59
C VAL A 32 -16.12 15.36 -21.54
N TYR A 33 -15.76 15.44 -20.26
CA TYR A 33 -16.63 14.96 -19.20
C TYR A 33 -17.98 15.70 -19.17
N GLU A 34 -17.94 17.03 -19.10
CA GLU A 34 -19.15 17.85 -18.89
C GLU A 34 -20.10 17.84 -20.09
N HIS A 35 -19.57 17.88 -21.31
CA HIS A 35 -20.37 18.09 -22.52
C HIS A 35 -20.60 16.81 -23.35
N LEU A 36 -19.83 15.75 -23.10
CA LEU A 36 -19.96 14.48 -23.82
C LEU A 36 -20.36 13.34 -22.89
N LEU A 37 -19.58 13.06 -21.85
CA LEU A 37 -19.78 11.86 -21.02
C LEU A 37 -20.95 11.99 -20.06
N ARG A 38 -21.00 13.06 -19.27
CA ARG A 38 -22.10 13.34 -18.34
C ARG A 38 -23.48 13.26 -19.02
N PRO A 39 -23.75 13.97 -20.14
CA PRO A 39 -25.04 13.88 -20.81
C PRO A 39 -25.32 12.49 -21.40
N ALA A 40 -24.30 11.81 -21.96
CA ALA A 40 -24.48 10.45 -22.51
C ALA A 40 -24.84 9.43 -21.42
N ILE A 41 -24.21 9.52 -20.25
CA ILE A 41 -24.45 8.64 -19.10
C ILE A 41 -25.85 8.89 -18.51
N ILE A 42 -26.25 10.16 -18.39
CA ILE A 42 -27.59 10.52 -17.89
C ILE A 42 -28.67 10.03 -18.85
N ASP A 43 -28.48 10.19 -20.18
CA ASP A 43 -29.38 9.66 -21.21
C ASP A 43 -29.43 8.12 -21.21
N ALA A 44 -28.34 7.47 -20.79
CA ALA A 44 -28.28 6.04 -20.58
C ALA A 44 -29.01 5.56 -19.32
N GLY A 45 -29.50 6.47 -18.47
CA GLY A 45 -30.25 6.14 -17.26
C GLY A 45 -29.39 5.92 -16.01
N TYR A 46 -28.12 6.31 -16.05
CA TYR A 46 -27.17 6.15 -14.94
C TYR A 46 -26.86 7.48 -14.26
N THR A 47 -26.35 7.41 -13.03
CA THR A 47 -25.76 8.55 -12.32
C THR A 47 -24.25 8.60 -12.62
N PRO A 48 -23.73 9.63 -13.31
CA PRO A 48 -22.31 9.76 -13.60
C PRO A 48 -21.52 10.09 -12.33
N ILE A 49 -20.45 9.34 -12.08
CA ILE A 49 -19.49 9.61 -10.99
C ILE A 49 -18.11 9.76 -11.61
N ARG A 50 -17.45 10.89 -11.37
CA ARG A 50 -16.07 11.12 -11.77
C ARG A 50 -15.13 10.93 -10.57
N ALA A 51 -13.93 10.42 -10.83
CA ALA A 51 -12.95 10.10 -9.79
C ALA A 51 -12.62 11.28 -8.85
N ASP A 52 -12.57 12.51 -9.37
CA ASP A 52 -12.21 13.74 -8.67
C ASP A 52 -13.38 14.41 -7.92
N ASP A 53 -14.64 14.07 -8.22
CA ASP A 53 -15.82 14.58 -7.49
C ASP A 53 -15.90 14.01 -6.05
N THR A 54 -15.22 12.89 -5.79
CA THR A 54 -15.12 12.23 -4.47
C THR A 54 -13.94 12.79 -3.65
N THR A 55 -13.90 14.11 -3.46
CA THR A 55 -12.89 14.78 -2.64
C THR A 55 -13.17 14.57 -1.16
N LYS A 56 -12.54 13.55 -0.58
CA LYS A 56 -12.22 13.46 0.86
C LYS A 56 -11.16 12.38 1.07
N THR A 57 -10.09 12.75 1.78
CA THR A 57 -9.03 11.91 2.38
C THR A 57 -7.79 11.60 1.52
N ASP A 58 -6.65 11.46 2.21
CA ASP A 58 -5.28 11.24 1.73
C ASP A 58 -5.05 9.91 0.97
N TYR A 59 -6.11 9.18 0.63
CA TYR A 59 -6.08 7.84 0.03
C TYR A 59 -6.96 7.72 -1.22
N ILE A 60 -6.84 8.69 -2.12
CA ILE A 60 -7.60 8.82 -3.38
C ILE A 60 -7.64 7.50 -4.19
N VAL A 61 -6.52 6.78 -4.26
CA VAL A 61 -6.39 5.57 -5.08
C VAL A 61 -7.28 4.42 -4.59
N VAL A 62 -7.41 4.23 -3.27
CA VAL A 62 -8.22 3.15 -2.69
C VAL A 62 -9.70 3.35 -3.03
N GLY A 63 -10.18 4.59 -2.88
CA GLY A 63 -11.56 4.95 -3.22
C GLY A 63 -11.85 4.74 -4.70
N ILE A 64 -10.93 5.12 -5.60
CA ILE A 64 -11.07 4.91 -7.04
C ILE A 64 -11.19 3.41 -7.36
N ILE A 65 -10.32 2.57 -6.80
CA ILE A 65 -10.38 1.11 -7.04
C ILE A 65 -11.71 0.54 -6.55
N GLN A 66 -12.18 0.95 -5.37
CA GLN A 66 -13.48 0.52 -4.85
C GLN A 66 -14.62 0.91 -5.79
N GLN A 67 -14.63 2.14 -6.30
CA GLN A 67 -15.65 2.60 -7.26
C GLN A 67 -15.60 1.82 -8.57
N ILE A 68 -14.40 1.57 -9.12
CA ILE A 68 -14.22 0.75 -10.34
C ILE A 68 -14.78 -0.65 -10.14
N VAL A 69 -14.54 -1.25 -8.97
CA VAL A 69 -15.02 -2.59 -8.66
C VAL A 69 -16.52 -2.59 -8.38
N GLN A 70 -17.07 -1.59 -7.71
CA GLN A 70 -18.45 -1.59 -7.23
C GLN A 70 -19.47 -1.10 -8.26
N ALA A 71 -19.12 -0.10 -9.08
CA ALA A 71 -20.04 0.54 -10.01
C ALA A 71 -20.70 -0.46 -10.98
N GLU A 72 -21.99 -0.24 -11.27
CA GLU A 72 -22.76 -1.07 -12.19
C GLU A 72 -22.24 -0.94 -13.62
N MET A 73 -21.84 0.27 -14.02
CA MET A 73 -21.21 0.56 -15.31
C MET A 73 -19.90 1.31 -15.12
N VAL A 74 -18.94 1.06 -16.01
CA VAL A 74 -17.74 1.90 -16.15
C VAL A 74 -17.68 2.40 -17.58
N VAL A 75 -17.49 3.69 -17.77
CA VAL A 75 -17.09 4.28 -19.06
C VAL A 75 -15.61 4.61 -18.96
N CYS A 76 -14.83 4.08 -19.89
CA CYS A 76 -13.38 4.23 -19.92
C CYS A 76 -12.96 5.00 -21.17
N ASP A 77 -12.46 6.22 -20.97
CA ASP A 77 -11.87 7.05 -22.00
C ASP A 77 -10.35 6.86 -22.06
N PHE A 78 -9.90 6.07 -23.03
CA PHE A 78 -8.48 5.78 -23.22
C PHE A 78 -7.78 6.72 -24.22
N SER A 79 -8.40 7.87 -24.51
CA SER A 79 -7.77 8.95 -25.27
C SER A 79 -6.43 9.36 -24.65
N ALA A 80 -5.54 9.88 -25.50
CA ALA A 80 -4.15 10.21 -25.15
C ALA A 80 -3.29 9.04 -24.64
N LYS A 81 -3.80 7.79 -24.64
CA LYS A 81 -3.13 6.60 -24.12
C LYS A 81 -2.64 6.77 -22.66
N ASN A 82 -3.49 7.35 -21.81
CA ASN A 82 -3.12 7.61 -20.42
C ASN A 82 -2.89 6.28 -19.64
N PRO A 83 -1.72 6.08 -19.02
CA PRO A 83 -1.39 4.83 -18.34
C PRO A 83 -2.25 4.55 -17.10
N ASN A 84 -2.73 5.60 -16.41
CA ASN A 84 -3.60 5.43 -15.23
C ASN A 84 -4.96 4.86 -15.65
N VAL A 85 -5.51 5.38 -16.76
CA VAL A 85 -6.75 4.87 -17.35
C VAL A 85 -6.59 3.40 -17.75
N MET A 86 -5.46 3.03 -18.36
CA MET A 86 -5.18 1.63 -18.71
C MET A 86 -5.10 0.71 -17.49
N TYR A 87 -4.48 1.17 -16.41
CA TYR A 87 -4.40 0.44 -15.15
C TYR A 87 -5.80 0.19 -14.55
N GLU A 88 -6.62 1.23 -14.49
CA GLU A 88 -8.00 1.18 -13.98
C GLU A 88 -8.90 0.26 -14.84
N LEU A 89 -8.74 0.31 -16.17
CA LEU A 89 -9.41 -0.59 -17.10
C LEU A 89 -9.02 -2.06 -16.85
N GLY A 90 -7.73 -2.32 -16.64
CA GLY A 90 -7.22 -3.65 -16.31
C GLY A 90 -7.87 -4.24 -15.05
N ILE A 91 -8.04 -3.42 -14.00
CA ILE A 91 -8.77 -3.82 -12.79
C ILE A 91 -10.22 -4.16 -13.13
N ARG A 92 -10.94 -3.30 -13.86
CA ARG A 92 -12.34 -3.56 -14.24
C ARG A 92 -12.48 -4.87 -15.03
N HIS A 93 -11.57 -5.13 -15.97
CA HIS A 93 -11.53 -6.38 -16.72
C HIS A 93 -11.36 -7.61 -15.82
N ALA A 94 -10.48 -7.53 -14.82
CA ALA A 94 -10.23 -8.62 -13.88
C ALA A 94 -11.50 -9.04 -13.13
N PHE A 95 -12.39 -8.10 -12.81
CA PHE A 95 -13.69 -8.38 -12.17
C PHE A 95 -14.80 -8.75 -13.16
N GLY A 96 -14.53 -8.75 -14.47
CA GLY A 96 -15.48 -9.19 -15.50
C GLY A 96 -16.80 -8.42 -15.52
N LYS A 97 -16.81 -7.17 -15.03
CA LYS A 97 -18.01 -6.34 -14.94
C LYS A 97 -18.17 -5.45 -16.19
N PRO A 98 -19.39 -4.99 -16.51
CA PRO A 98 -19.66 -4.20 -17.72
C PRO A 98 -18.76 -2.97 -17.85
N VAL A 99 -18.19 -2.77 -19.04
CA VAL A 99 -17.36 -1.59 -19.36
C VAL A 99 -17.59 -1.15 -20.81
N THR A 100 -17.83 0.15 -20.98
CA THR A 100 -17.92 0.80 -22.29
C THR A 100 -16.63 1.55 -22.56
N LEU A 101 -16.00 1.22 -23.68
CA LEU A 101 -14.73 1.82 -24.10
C LEU A 101 -14.97 2.94 -25.09
N ILE A 102 -14.30 4.07 -24.90
CA ILE A 102 -14.33 5.20 -25.81
C ILE A 102 -12.93 5.77 -26.04
N LYS A 103 -12.75 6.42 -27.17
CA LYS A 103 -11.57 7.25 -27.46
C LYS A 103 -11.94 8.37 -28.41
N ASP A 104 -11.14 9.41 -28.46
CA ASP A 104 -11.21 10.37 -29.55
C ASP A 104 -10.71 9.76 -30.87
N ARG A 105 -10.96 10.46 -31.99
CA ARG A 105 -10.48 10.07 -33.32
C ARG A 105 -8.99 10.31 -33.48
N LYS A 106 -8.42 11.26 -32.72
CA LYS A 106 -7.00 11.62 -32.74
C LYS A 106 -6.08 10.54 -32.15
N THR A 107 -6.57 9.76 -31.19
CA THR A 107 -5.79 8.74 -30.48
C THR A 107 -5.69 7.49 -31.31
N ASP A 108 -4.46 7.08 -31.59
CA ASP A 108 -4.15 5.81 -32.23
C ASP A 108 -4.63 4.62 -31.40
N LYS A 109 -4.94 3.51 -32.07
CA LYS A 109 -5.31 2.26 -31.42
C LYS A 109 -4.20 1.77 -30.49
N VAL A 110 -4.61 1.13 -29.40
CA VAL A 110 -3.72 0.50 -28.42
C VAL A 110 -3.76 -1.00 -28.66
N PHE A 111 -2.59 -1.59 -28.90
CA PHE A 111 -2.45 -2.96 -29.40
C PHE A 111 -3.21 -4.00 -28.56
N ASP A 112 -3.09 -3.92 -27.23
CA ASP A 112 -3.68 -4.92 -26.31
C ASP A 112 -5.21 -4.87 -26.24
N ILE A 113 -5.83 -3.74 -26.61
CA ILE A 113 -7.29 -3.54 -26.55
C ILE A 113 -7.91 -3.25 -27.93
N GLN A 114 -7.13 -3.31 -29.01
CA GLN A 114 -7.59 -2.95 -30.36
C GLN A 114 -8.70 -3.86 -30.89
N GLY A 115 -8.80 -5.09 -30.39
CA GLY A 115 -9.83 -6.07 -30.74
C GLY A 115 -11.14 -5.87 -29.98
N LEU A 116 -11.19 -4.98 -28.99
CA LEU A 116 -12.40 -4.65 -28.23
C LEU A 116 -13.23 -3.63 -28.99
N ARG A 117 -14.55 -3.63 -28.74
CA ARG A 117 -15.44 -2.63 -29.31
C ARG A 117 -15.33 -1.33 -28.51
N TYR A 118 -14.98 -0.25 -29.19
CA TYR A 118 -15.00 1.11 -28.64
C TYR A 118 -15.82 2.06 -29.50
N THR A 119 -16.29 3.14 -28.89
CA THR A 119 -16.97 4.25 -29.57
C THR A 119 -16.02 5.42 -29.73
N GLU A 120 -15.92 5.96 -30.95
CA GLU A 120 -15.08 7.12 -31.21
C GLU A 120 -15.87 8.43 -31.12
N TYR A 121 -15.23 9.47 -30.57
CA TYR A 121 -15.77 10.83 -30.55
C TYR A 121 -14.82 11.85 -31.20
N ASP A 122 -15.37 12.99 -31.61
CA ASP A 122 -14.60 14.11 -32.14
C ASP A 122 -13.95 14.93 -31.01
N GLU A 123 -12.62 14.98 -30.96
CA GLU A 123 -11.85 15.72 -29.94
C GLU A 123 -12.13 17.22 -29.97
N SER A 124 -12.61 17.77 -31.09
CA SER A 124 -12.94 19.20 -31.16
C SER A 124 -14.20 19.56 -30.35
N LEU A 125 -15.01 18.57 -29.97
CA LEU A 125 -16.27 18.73 -29.24
C LEU A 125 -17.22 19.77 -29.88
N ARG A 126 -17.15 19.93 -31.21
CA ARG A 126 -18.01 20.87 -31.91
C ARG A 126 -19.47 20.50 -31.73
N ILE A 127 -20.34 21.51 -31.70
CA ILE A 127 -21.76 21.32 -31.40
C ILE A 127 -22.48 20.35 -32.37
N ASP A 128 -22.04 20.30 -33.63
CA ASP A 128 -22.58 19.44 -34.68
C ASP A 128 -22.13 17.98 -34.59
N SER A 129 -20.98 17.70 -33.97
CA SER A 129 -20.47 16.35 -33.72
C SER A 129 -20.81 15.85 -32.33
N VAL A 130 -20.69 16.70 -31.30
CA VAL A 130 -20.86 16.30 -29.89
C VAL A 130 -22.24 15.71 -29.61
N GLN A 131 -23.32 16.27 -30.16
CA GLN A 131 -24.68 15.73 -29.95
C GLN A 131 -24.85 14.32 -30.53
N LYS A 132 -24.24 14.07 -31.68
CA LYS A 132 -24.22 12.74 -32.31
C LYS A 132 -23.39 11.78 -31.48
N ASP A 133 -22.23 12.22 -31.00
CA ASP A 133 -21.33 11.39 -30.23
C ASP A 133 -21.91 11.08 -28.83
N VAL A 134 -22.63 12.02 -28.19
CA VAL A 134 -23.44 11.78 -26.98
C VAL A 134 -24.45 10.66 -27.22
N SER A 135 -25.20 10.73 -28.31
CA SER A 135 -26.21 9.72 -28.65
C SER A 135 -25.58 8.34 -28.90
N LYS A 136 -24.43 8.29 -29.59
CA LYS A 136 -23.69 7.06 -29.86
C LYS A 136 -23.15 6.44 -28.57
N ILE A 137 -22.54 7.24 -27.70
CA ILE A 137 -21.98 6.77 -26.43
C ILE A 137 -23.11 6.28 -25.52
N SER A 138 -24.22 7.00 -25.42
CA SER A 138 -25.40 6.55 -24.67
C SER A 138 -25.92 5.20 -25.17
N SER A 139 -26.04 5.04 -26.50
CA SER A 139 -26.45 3.77 -27.10
C SER A 139 -25.46 2.65 -26.79
N SER A 140 -24.16 2.93 -26.87
CA SER A 140 -23.09 1.99 -26.51
C SER A 140 -23.18 1.56 -25.04
N ILE A 141 -23.45 2.48 -24.11
CA ILE A 141 -23.68 2.17 -22.70
C ILE A 141 -24.89 1.24 -22.53
N LYS A 142 -26.02 1.57 -23.15
CA LYS A 142 -27.26 0.76 -23.09
C LYS A 142 -27.03 -0.65 -23.65
N GLU A 143 -26.30 -0.77 -24.75
CA GLU A 143 -25.96 -2.07 -25.36
C GLU A 143 -25.01 -2.90 -24.48
N THR A 144 -23.99 -2.28 -23.90
CA THR A 144 -23.08 -2.94 -22.95
C THR A 144 -23.86 -3.44 -21.73
N ALA A 145 -24.82 -2.66 -21.23
CA ALA A 145 -25.66 -3.05 -20.10
C ALA A 145 -26.63 -4.19 -20.43
N ALA A 146 -27.19 -4.22 -21.64
CA ALA A 146 -28.11 -5.26 -22.11
C ALA A 146 -27.39 -6.56 -22.50
N SER A 147 -26.09 -6.49 -22.79
CA SER A 147 -25.28 -7.66 -23.12
C SER A 147 -25.17 -8.60 -21.91
N LYS A 148 -25.53 -9.87 -22.09
CA LYS A 148 -25.36 -10.90 -21.05
C LYS A 148 -23.88 -11.04 -20.68
N VAL A 149 -23.62 -11.48 -19.44
CA VAL A 149 -22.29 -11.79 -18.87
C VAL A 149 -21.42 -12.48 -19.93
N GLY A 150 -20.29 -11.84 -20.28
CA GLY A 150 -19.47 -12.19 -21.45
C GLY A 150 -19.39 -11.09 -22.52
N SER A 151 -19.52 -9.82 -22.14
CA SER A 151 -19.41 -8.71 -23.10
C SER A 151 -18.05 -8.75 -23.80
N ILE A 152 -18.05 -8.49 -25.11
CA ILE A 152 -16.87 -8.49 -26.01
C ILE A 152 -15.78 -7.50 -25.53
N ASN A 153 -16.08 -6.65 -24.55
CA ASN A 153 -15.20 -5.60 -24.04
C ASN A 153 -14.40 -5.99 -22.79
N SER A 154 -14.20 -7.29 -22.52
CA SER A 154 -13.24 -7.74 -21.50
C SER A 154 -12.29 -8.78 -22.06
N VAL A 155 -11.00 -8.44 -22.14
CA VAL A 155 -9.94 -9.37 -22.59
C VAL A 155 -9.86 -10.60 -21.70
N VAL A 156 -10.10 -10.45 -20.39
CA VAL A 156 -10.09 -11.54 -19.40
C VAL A 156 -11.20 -12.55 -19.70
N GLN A 157 -12.40 -12.05 -20.02
CA GLN A 157 -13.52 -12.91 -20.39
C GLN A 157 -13.31 -13.56 -21.76
N LEU A 158 -12.76 -12.84 -22.73
CA LEU A 158 -12.40 -13.38 -24.05
C LEU A 158 -11.33 -14.49 -23.94
N ALA A 159 -10.41 -14.39 -22.98
CA ALA A 159 -9.42 -15.40 -22.68
C ALA A 159 -9.99 -16.62 -21.93
N GLY A 160 -11.27 -16.62 -21.56
CA GLY A 160 -11.91 -17.71 -20.80
C GLY A 160 -11.46 -17.79 -19.34
N ILE A 161 -10.87 -16.72 -18.80
CA ILE A 161 -10.39 -16.67 -17.42
C ILE A 161 -11.56 -16.33 -16.50
N LYS A 162 -11.65 -17.04 -15.37
CA LYS A 162 -12.65 -16.75 -14.33
C LYS A 162 -12.38 -15.36 -13.73
N ALA A 163 -13.42 -14.52 -13.72
CA ALA A 163 -13.35 -13.20 -13.10
C ALA A 163 -13.05 -13.28 -11.59
N ALA A 164 -12.36 -12.25 -11.08
CA ALA A 164 -12.12 -12.07 -9.66
C ALA A 164 -13.43 -11.84 -8.90
N GLU A 165 -13.52 -12.41 -7.70
CA GLU A 165 -14.65 -12.24 -6.79
C GLU A 165 -14.19 -11.40 -5.59
N VAL A 166 -15.05 -10.48 -5.14
CA VAL A 166 -14.80 -9.72 -3.90
C VAL A 166 -15.06 -10.67 -2.73
N PRO A 167 -14.08 -10.95 -1.84
CA PRO A 167 -14.27 -11.87 -0.72
C PRO A 167 -15.42 -11.42 0.19
N ALA A 168 -16.32 -12.34 0.55
CA ALA A 168 -17.49 -12.05 1.38
C ALA A 168 -17.19 -11.86 2.89
N GLY A 169 -15.94 -11.60 3.27
CA GLY A 169 -15.55 -11.59 4.68
C GLY A 169 -14.36 -10.69 4.95
N GLN A 170 -14.51 -9.85 5.99
CA GLN A 170 -13.60 -8.84 6.51
C GLN A 170 -13.47 -7.56 5.69
N THR A 171 -14.47 -6.69 5.84
CA THR A 171 -14.30 -5.24 5.74
C THR A 171 -13.45 -4.73 6.91
N VAL A 172 -12.20 -5.19 7.00
CA VAL A 172 -11.19 -4.28 7.53
C VAL A 172 -10.98 -3.34 6.35
N SER A 173 -11.49 -2.10 6.43
CA SER A 173 -11.27 -1.11 5.36
C SER A 173 -9.78 -1.16 5.01
N ALA A 174 -9.41 -1.00 3.74
CA ALA A 174 -8.00 -0.88 3.38
C ALA A 174 -7.31 0.19 4.25
N ASP A 175 -8.07 1.23 4.62
CA ASP A 175 -7.67 2.25 5.60
C ASP A 175 -7.38 1.64 6.97
N THR A 176 -8.21 0.72 7.46
CA THR A 176 -8.00 0.01 8.73
C THR A 176 -6.78 -0.92 8.66
N GLN A 177 -6.53 -1.61 7.54
CA GLN A 177 -5.32 -2.44 7.39
C GLN A 177 -4.05 -1.59 7.36
N LEU A 178 -4.10 -0.44 6.68
CA LEU A 178 -3.00 0.52 6.63
C LEU A 178 -2.79 1.18 8.00
N LEU A 179 -3.86 1.57 8.70
CA LEU A 179 -3.79 2.07 10.07
C LEU A 179 -3.19 1.03 11.01
N LEU A 180 -3.60 -0.24 10.92
CA LEU A 180 -3.02 -1.33 11.71
C LEU A 180 -1.52 -1.51 11.38
N SER A 181 -1.13 -1.38 10.11
CA SER A 181 0.28 -1.44 9.72
C SER A 181 1.10 -0.23 10.20
N ALA A 182 0.50 0.96 10.20
CA ALA A 182 1.10 2.20 10.69
C ALA A 182 1.24 2.15 12.22
N ILE A 183 0.23 1.65 12.93
CA ILE A 183 0.28 1.37 14.38
C ILE A 183 1.38 0.35 14.67
N ALA A 184 1.45 -0.78 13.96
CA ALA A 184 2.52 -1.76 14.17
C ALA A 184 3.93 -1.20 13.89
N THR A 185 4.06 -0.27 12.94
CA THR A 185 5.33 0.42 12.64
C THR A 185 5.67 1.44 13.72
N LEU A 186 4.67 2.15 14.24
CA LEU A 186 4.83 3.05 15.38
C LEU A 186 5.17 2.28 16.65
N GLU A 187 4.54 1.14 16.91
CA GLU A 187 4.90 0.23 18.02
C GLU A 187 6.37 -0.16 17.92
N ARG A 188 6.85 -0.65 16.76
CA ARG A 188 8.27 -0.95 16.56
C ARG A 188 9.20 0.25 16.72
N ARG A 189 8.76 1.45 16.33
CA ARG A 189 9.52 2.69 16.50
C ARG A 189 9.55 3.15 17.95
N ILE A 190 8.44 3.04 18.67
CA ILE A 190 8.33 3.35 20.09
C ILE A 190 9.15 2.34 20.88
N GLU A 191 9.10 1.04 20.56
CA GLU A 191 10.01 0.02 21.12
C GLU A 191 11.50 0.35 20.85
N SER A 192 11.81 0.96 19.70
CA SER A 192 13.18 1.40 19.39
C SER A 192 13.60 2.73 20.04
N GLN A 193 12.64 3.55 20.49
CA GLN A 193 12.86 4.86 21.12
C GLN A 193 12.65 4.86 22.63
N GLU A 194 11.90 3.89 23.16
CA GLU A 194 11.86 3.52 24.58
C GLU A 194 13.14 2.76 24.93
N SER A 195 14.25 3.49 24.81
CA SER A 195 15.61 3.15 25.24
C SER A 195 16.29 2.00 24.49
N PRO A 196 17.58 2.11 24.11
CA PRO A 196 18.44 0.93 24.19
C PRO A 196 18.29 0.46 25.64
N GLN A 197 17.84 -0.77 25.87
CA GLN A 197 17.84 -1.34 27.22
C GLN A 197 19.11 -0.87 27.92
N LYS A 198 18.97 -0.14 29.03
CA LYS A 198 20.02 -0.06 30.04
C LYS A 198 20.28 -1.50 30.44
N GLN A 199 21.11 -2.21 29.68
CA GLN A 199 21.59 -3.51 30.08
C GLN A 199 22.26 -3.26 31.41
N GLN A 200 21.73 -3.87 32.46
CA GLN A 200 22.25 -3.71 33.80
C GLN A 200 23.73 -4.11 33.77
N ARG A 201 24.61 -3.12 33.92
CA ARG A 201 26.04 -3.33 33.89
C ARG A 201 26.45 -3.95 35.22
N PHE A 202 27.05 -5.13 35.19
CA PHE A 202 27.42 -5.91 36.37
C PHE A 202 28.86 -5.66 36.84
N PHE A 203 29.73 -5.10 36.01
CA PHE A 203 31.06 -4.64 36.40
C PHE A 203 31.58 -3.54 35.46
N SER A 204 32.54 -2.74 35.91
CA SER A 204 33.27 -1.77 35.09
C SER A 204 34.74 -2.13 35.01
N THR A 205 35.39 -1.76 33.90
CA THR A 205 36.81 -2.03 33.65
C THR A 205 37.52 -0.70 33.43
N ALA A 206 38.61 -0.46 34.13
CA ALA A 206 39.45 0.72 33.95
C ALA A 206 40.92 0.30 34.03
N ASN A 207 41.68 0.54 32.95
CA ASN A 207 43.06 0.09 32.79
C ASN A 207 43.17 -1.43 33.07
N ASP A 208 43.98 -1.83 34.05
CA ASP A 208 44.24 -3.24 34.42
C ASP A 208 43.39 -3.72 35.60
N LYS A 209 42.28 -3.03 35.89
CA LYS A 209 41.39 -3.35 37.01
C LYS A 209 39.94 -3.50 36.57
N THR A 210 39.24 -4.40 37.25
CA THR A 210 37.79 -4.59 37.14
C THR A 210 37.14 -4.28 38.48
N ILE A 211 36.06 -3.50 38.48
CA ILE A 211 35.26 -3.18 39.66
C ILE A 211 33.92 -3.88 39.51
N PHE A 212 33.62 -4.82 40.41
CA PHE A 212 32.37 -5.56 40.40
C PHE A 212 31.21 -4.75 41.01
N SER A 213 29.98 -5.25 40.84
CA SER A 213 28.76 -4.56 41.26
C SER A 213 28.63 -4.39 42.79
N ASP A 214 29.39 -5.17 43.55
CA ASP A 214 29.51 -5.09 45.01
C ASP A 214 30.58 -4.08 45.48
N GLY A 215 31.33 -3.47 44.56
CA GLY A 215 32.40 -2.51 44.82
C GLY A 215 33.78 -3.13 44.99
N THR A 216 33.93 -4.46 44.88
CA THR A 216 35.23 -5.12 44.98
C THR A 216 36.08 -4.90 43.73
N GLU A 217 37.39 -4.72 43.92
CA GLU A 217 38.36 -4.56 42.84
C GLU A 217 39.09 -5.88 42.54
N ALA A 218 39.25 -6.19 41.27
CA ALA A 218 40.01 -7.33 40.76
C ALA A 218 41.10 -6.88 39.79
N SER A 219 42.32 -7.37 40.01
CA SER A 219 43.44 -7.25 39.08
C SER A 219 43.74 -8.63 38.46
N LEU A 220 44.54 -8.68 37.41
CA LEU A 220 45.02 -9.95 36.84
C LEU A 220 45.65 -10.85 37.92
N GLY A 221 45.28 -12.12 37.93
CA GLY A 221 45.66 -13.10 38.95
C GLY A 221 44.75 -13.17 40.18
N ALA A 222 43.73 -12.32 40.28
CA ALA A 222 42.77 -12.38 41.39
C ALA A 222 41.77 -13.52 41.24
N ASP A 223 41.44 -14.17 42.35
CA ASP A 223 40.37 -15.16 42.41
C ASP A 223 39.01 -14.48 42.43
N VAL A 224 38.09 -14.99 41.60
CA VAL A 224 36.73 -14.46 41.42
C VAL A 224 35.73 -15.49 41.90
N PHE A 225 34.81 -15.04 42.75
CA PHE A 225 33.74 -15.83 43.36
C PHE A 225 32.37 -15.43 42.79
N ASP A 226 31.39 -16.32 42.90
CA ASP A 226 29.98 -15.98 42.71
C ASP A 226 29.33 -15.46 43.99
N GLY A 227 28.07 -15.01 43.89
CA GLY A 227 27.30 -14.51 45.03
C GLY A 227 26.89 -15.57 46.07
N ASN A 228 27.37 -16.81 45.95
CA ASN A 228 27.23 -17.88 46.93
C ASN A 228 28.59 -18.35 47.48
N ALA A 229 29.65 -17.52 47.36
CA ALA A 229 31.03 -17.81 47.76
C ALA A 229 31.73 -18.97 47.03
N ASN A 230 31.24 -19.44 45.88
CA ASN A 230 31.93 -20.47 45.12
C ASN A 230 33.01 -19.86 44.23
N LEU A 231 34.20 -20.47 44.23
CA LEU A 231 35.29 -20.05 43.34
C LEU A 231 34.91 -20.33 41.87
N ILE A 232 34.76 -19.27 41.08
CA ILE A 232 34.52 -19.34 39.63
C ILE A 232 35.83 -19.56 38.89
N GLY A 233 36.91 -18.95 39.36
CA GLY A 233 38.26 -19.10 38.81
C GLY A 233 39.11 -17.86 39.00
N THR A 234 40.24 -17.81 38.32
CA THR A 234 41.21 -16.70 38.41
C THR A 234 41.07 -15.78 37.20
N LEU A 235 41.06 -14.47 37.43
CA LEU A 235 41.01 -13.45 36.38
C LEU A 235 42.34 -13.42 35.61
N ILE A 236 42.34 -13.78 34.33
CA ILE A 236 43.57 -13.89 33.54
C ILE A 236 43.73 -12.80 32.46
N ASP A 237 42.64 -12.12 32.09
CA ASP A 237 42.69 -11.03 31.09
C ASP A 237 41.51 -10.06 31.26
N ILE A 238 41.74 -8.79 30.92
CA ILE A 238 40.77 -7.69 30.98
C ILE A 238 40.84 -6.94 29.65
N HIS A 239 39.70 -6.79 28.98
CA HIS A 239 39.61 -6.10 27.70
C HIS A 239 38.66 -4.89 27.80
N PRO A 240 39.16 -3.71 28.20
CA PRO A 240 38.32 -2.55 28.48
C PRO A 240 37.51 -2.05 27.27
N ALA A 241 38.07 -2.14 26.06
CA ALA A 241 37.40 -1.69 24.84
C ALA A 241 36.14 -2.50 24.49
N ASP A 242 36.09 -3.77 24.91
CA ASP A 242 34.96 -4.67 24.66
C ASP A 242 34.13 -4.92 25.93
N GLU A 243 34.51 -4.30 27.04
CA GLU A 243 33.93 -4.45 28.37
C GLU A 243 33.79 -5.93 28.77
N LYS A 244 34.87 -6.70 28.57
CA LYS A 244 34.96 -8.12 28.86
C LYS A 244 36.12 -8.43 29.80
N ILE A 245 35.94 -9.48 30.58
CA ILE A 245 36.97 -10.12 31.39
C ILE A 245 37.04 -11.60 31.08
N PHE A 246 38.21 -12.21 31.27
CA PHE A 246 38.43 -13.63 31.03
C PHE A 246 38.85 -14.31 32.32
N ILE A 247 38.05 -15.28 32.75
CA ILE A 247 38.30 -16.02 33.99
C ILE A 247 38.65 -17.46 33.62
N GLN A 248 39.79 -17.94 34.12
CA GLN A 248 40.21 -19.32 34.00
C GLN A 248 39.65 -20.14 35.16
N GLN A 249 38.80 -21.10 34.85
CA GLN A 249 38.24 -22.02 35.83
C GLN A 249 39.31 -23.02 36.33
N PRO A 250 39.12 -23.66 37.50
CA PRO A 250 40.06 -24.66 38.03
C PRO A 250 40.32 -25.86 37.11
N ASN A 251 39.40 -26.15 36.18
CA ASN A 251 39.56 -27.18 35.15
C ASN A 251 40.42 -26.75 33.95
N GLY A 252 41.03 -25.56 34.01
CA GLY A 252 41.87 -24.96 32.97
C GLY A 252 41.12 -24.22 31.86
N LYS A 253 39.78 -24.26 31.84
CA LYS A 253 38.95 -23.62 30.81
C LYS A 253 38.85 -22.12 31.03
N VAL A 254 39.11 -21.33 29.98
CA VAL A 254 38.94 -19.87 29.98
C VAL A 254 37.53 -19.52 29.51
N ILE A 255 36.81 -18.71 30.28
CA ILE A 255 35.46 -18.25 29.95
C ILE A 255 35.45 -16.72 29.88
N PRO A 256 34.98 -16.13 28.75
CA PRO A 256 34.75 -14.69 28.67
C PRO A 256 33.45 -14.30 29.35
N TYR A 257 33.50 -13.25 30.16
CA TYR A 257 32.34 -12.59 30.78
C TYR A 257 32.24 -11.17 30.24
N SER A 258 31.06 -10.80 29.74
CA SER A 258 30.75 -9.43 29.34
C SER A 258 30.11 -8.68 30.53
N ALA A 259 30.41 -7.39 30.65
CA ALA A 259 29.85 -6.49 31.66
C ALA A 259 28.31 -6.46 31.68
N TYR A 260 27.66 -6.89 30.61
CA TYR A 260 26.19 -6.88 30.47
C TYR A 260 25.56 -8.28 30.56
N SER A 261 26.37 -9.32 30.74
CA SER A 261 25.88 -10.69 30.82
C SER A 261 25.33 -11.00 32.21
N ILE A 262 24.17 -11.66 32.28
CA ILE A 262 23.61 -12.18 33.54
C ILE A 262 24.61 -13.10 34.27
N LYS A 263 25.51 -13.76 33.52
CA LYS A 263 26.57 -14.61 34.12
C LYS A 263 27.58 -13.83 34.95
N ALA A 264 27.69 -12.52 34.73
CA ALA A 264 28.57 -11.63 35.49
C ALA A 264 27.90 -11.04 36.74
N ARG A 265 26.62 -11.34 36.96
CA ARG A 265 25.86 -10.86 38.11
C ARG A 265 26.40 -11.51 39.39
N GLY A 266 26.77 -10.68 40.37
CA GLY A 266 27.22 -11.14 41.68
C GLY A 266 28.63 -11.72 41.68
N LEU A 267 29.44 -11.43 40.65
CA LEU A 267 30.88 -11.70 40.73
C LEU A 267 31.52 -10.81 41.79
N SER A 268 32.49 -11.35 42.52
CA SER A 268 33.21 -10.66 43.59
C SER A 268 34.65 -11.17 43.70
N THR A 269 35.55 -10.38 44.28
CA THR A 269 36.87 -10.88 44.75
C THR A 269 36.87 -11.36 46.19
N ILE A 270 35.74 -11.26 46.88
CA ILE A 270 35.61 -11.69 48.26
C ILE A 270 34.56 -12.82 48.32
N PRO A 271 34.85 -13.94 49.00
CA PRO A 271 33.86 -14.99 49.22
C PRO A 271 32.89 -14.53 50.32
N PHE A 272 31.74 -13.99 49.93
CA PHE A 272 30.65 -13.63 50.84
C PHE A 272 29.57 -14.70 50.89
#